data_AF-A0A6A3V5P6-F1
#
_entry.id   AF-A0A6A3V5P6-F1
#
_cell.length_a   1.000
_cell.length_b   1.000
_cell.length_c   1.000
_cell.angle_alpha   90.00
_cell.angle_beta   90.00
_cell.angle_gamma   90.00
#
_symmetry.space_group_name_H-M   'P 1'
#
loop_
_entity.id
_entity.type
_entity.pdbx_description
1 polymer ?
#
loop_
_entity_poly.entity_id
_entity_poly.type
_entity_poly.pdbx_seq_one_letter_code
_entity_poly.pdbx_strand_id
1 'polypeptide(L)'
;NAIPKKSSGFVRIKHAVATDISPDKKEISFHPIGADDKKSGKAEKLHFDYLVLATGSTYTVPIKQDPNDYTRATTESKLQDVRSEIEKAGKVLIVGGGAVGCEMAGQIKAKYPDKNVTILEAHSELISRNKLSDNFYSKLHAALDAMKVNVILGERLTERLPGNSFERRTLRTDKGTEIETDIQLLCGGFCPVSDLIQDMDPSLVTEQGSIKVNELLQLDNEKYSNIFALGDSSNHDTPKMAFWAADQGKFLAAQLAAVVQKKQD
;
A
#
# COMPACT_ATOMS: atom_id res chain seq x y z
N ASN A 1 -19.51 -11.27 -0.53
CA ASN A 1 -19.80 -10.29 0.54
C ASN A 1 -18.82 -10.50 1.69
N ALA A 2 -18.04 -9.48 2.01
CA ALA A 2 -17.06 -9.51 3.10
C ALA A 2 -17.69 -9.63 4.50
N ILE A 3 -19.01 -9.39 4.62
CA ILE A 3 -19.75 -9.46 5.87
C ILE A 3 -20.46 -10.82 5.99
N PRO A 4 -20.22 -11.60 7.06
CA PRO A 4 -20.99 -12.82 7.34
C PRO A 4 -22.49 -12.56 7.46
N LYS A 5 -23.34 -13.47 6.98
CA LYS A 5 -24.81 -13.32 7.04
C LYS A 5 -25.32 -13.01 8.45
N LYS A 6 -24.76 -13.65 9.49
CA LYS A 6 -25.11 -13.40 10.89
C LYS A 6 -24.84 -11.97 11.37
N SER A 7 -24.02 -11.22 10.64
CA SER A 7 -23.59 -9.87 11.00
C SER A 7 -24.31 -8.76 10.22
N SER A 8 -25.13 -9.10 9.22
CA SER A 8 -25.79 -8.09 8.37
C SER A 8 -26.79 -7.20 9.11
N GLY A 9 -27.32 -7.67 10.25
CA GLY A 9 -28.24 -6.89 11.09
C GLY A 9 -27.59 -5.67 11.73
N PHE A 10 -26.32 -5.78 12.13
CA PHE A 10 -25.61 -4.75 12.91
C PHE A 10 -24.40 -4.13 12.22
N VAL A 11 -23.84 -4.77 11.19
CA VAL A 11 -22.77 -4.14 10.39
C VAL A 11 -23.38 -3.19 9.37
N ARG A 12 -22.79 -1.99 9.26
CA ARG A 12 -23.12 -0.98 8.26
C ARG A 12 -21.85 -0.64 7.48
N ILE A 13 -21.95 -0.63 6.16
CA ILE A 13 -20.88 -0.13 5.28
C ILE A 13 -21.35 1.22 4.73
N LYS A 14 -20.50 2.23 4.84
CA LYS A 14 -20.66 3.51 4.13
C LYS A 14 -19.56 3.61 3.09
N HIS A 15 -19.95 3.83 1.82
CA HIS A 15 -19.00 4.20 0.78
C HIS A 15 -18.71 5.69 0.92
N ALA A 16 -17.53 6.05 1.40
CA ALA A 16 -17.19 7.41 1.79
C ALA A 16 -15.67 7.61 1.93
N VAL A 17 -15.25 8.87 1.93
CA VAL A 17 -13.88 9.29 2.26
C VAL A 17 -13.91 9.99 3.61
N ALA A 18 -13.24 9.42 4.61
CA ALA A 18 -13.03 10.09 5.89
C ALA A 18 -12.05 11.26 5.71
N THR A 19 -12.35 12.40 6.34
CA THR A 19 -11.59 13.65 6.15
C THR A 19 -11.13 14.31 7.43
N ASP A 20 -11.73 13.97 8.58
CA ASP A 20 -11.36 14.56 9.87
C ASP A 20 -11.72 13.61 11.02
N ILE A 21 -10.93 13.67 12.10
CA ILE A 21 -11.19 12.96 13.36
C ILE A 21 -11.24 13.99 14.48
N SER A 22 -12.37 14.07 15.17
CA SER A 22 -12.51 14.89 16.37
C SER A 22 -12.50 13.98 17.61
N PRO A 23 -11.34 13.77 18.26
CA PRO A 23 -11.22 12.83 19.36
C PRO A 23 -12.04 13.24 20.58
N ASP A 24 -12.09 14.54 20.92
CA ASP A 24 -12.85 15.06 22.07
C ASP A 24 -14.37 14.84 21.91
N LYS A 25 -14.87 14.89 20.67
CA LYS A 25 -16.29 14.64 20.33
C LYS A 25 -16.56 13.18 19.99
N LYS A 26 -15.51 12.36 19.92
CA LYS A 26 -15.51 10.98 19.40
C LYS A 26 -16.31 10.87 18.10
N GLU A 27 -15.95 11.71 17.14
CA GLU A 27 -16.68 11.86 15.88
C GLU A 27 -15.68 11.80 14.71
N ILE A 28 -16.06 11.13 13.62
CA ILE A 28 -15.39 11.24 12.33
C ILE A 28 -16.24 12.09 11.38
N SER A 29 -15.60 12.94 10.59
CA SER A 29 -16.24 13.57 9.43
C SER A 29 -15.85 12.82 8.16
N PHE A 30 -16.80 12.65 7.25
CA PHE A 30 -16.58 11.97 5.98
C PHE A 30 -17.46 12.55 4.87
N HIS A 31 -17.02 12.38 3.64
CA HIS A 31 -17.80 12.70 2.44
C HIS A 31 -18.32 11.41 1.80
N PRO A 32 -19.65 11.20 1.72
CA PRO A 32 -20.22 10.06 1.02
C PRO A 32 -19.77 10.00 -0.44
N ILE A 33 -19.61 8.79 -0.97
CA ILE A 33 -19.46 8.55 -2.41
C ILE A 33 -20.77 7.99 -2.95
N GLY A 34 -21.29 8.67 -3.98
CA GLY A 34 -22.54 8.31 -4.65
C GLY A 34 -22.43 7.05 -5.51
N ALA A 35 -23.56 6.63 -6.09
CA ALA A 35 -23.61 5.53 -7.06
C ALA A 35 -22.91 5.85 -8.40
N ASP A 36 -22.58 7.13 -8.62
CA ASP A 36 -21.80 7.65 -9.74
C ASP A 36 -20.29 7.72 -9.43
N ASP A 37 -19.86 7.12 -8.32
CA ASP A 37 -18.49 7.15 -7.77
C ASP A 37 -17.96 8.56 -7.46
N LYS A 38 -18.83 9.57 -7.38
CA LYS A 38 -18.41 10.94 -7.05
C LYS A 38 -18.51 11.22 -5.56
N LYS A 39 -17.48 11.89 -5.05
CA LYS A 39 -17.45 12.42 -3.68
C LYS A 39 -18.46 13.55 -3.54
N SER A 40 -19.39 13.41 -2.60
CA SER A 40 -20.35 14.44 -2.23
C SER A 40 -19.63 15.69 -1.71
N GLY A 41 -20.13 16.88 -2.09
CA GLY A 41 -19.66 18.15 -1.51
C GLY A 41 -20.11 18.37 -0.06
N LYS A 42 -21.09 17.60 0.42
CA LYS A 42 -21.61 17.69 1.78
C LYS A 42 -20.92 16.66 2.68
N ALA A 43 -20.22 17.14 3.70
CA ALA A 43 -19.69 16.30 4.77
C ALA A 43 -20.81 15.80 5.70
N GLU A 44 -20.69 14.56 6.13
CA GLU A 44 -21.47 13.93 7.18
C GLU A 44 -20.59 13.58 8.36
N LYS A 45 -21.23 13.28 9.50
CA LYS A 45 -20.57 12.97 10.76
C LYS A 45 -21.04 11.63 11.30
N LEU A 46 -20.14 10.91 11.97
CA LEU A 46 -20.45 9.65 12.65
C LEU A 46 -19.73 9.60 14.00
N HIS A 47 -20.50 9.39 15.06
CA HIS A 47 -19.94 9.14 16.39
C HIS A 47 -19.42 7.71 16.52
N PHE A 48 -18.38 7.54 17.33
CA PHE A 48 -17.77 6.26 17.65
C PHE A 48 -17.47 6.12 19.14
N ASP A 49 -17.55 4.91 19.67
CA ASP A 49 -16.96 4.60 20.98
C ASP A 49 -15.48 4.24 20.83
N TYR A 50 -15.19 3.47 19.78
CA TYR A 50 -13.86 3.01 19.38
C TYR A 50 -13.65 3.23 17.88
N LEU A 51 -12.45 3.69 17.50
CA LEU A 51 -12.07 3.92 16.11
C LEU A 51 -10.86 3.04 15.75
N VAL A 52 -10.95 2.32 14.63
CA VAL A 52 -9.83 1.52 14.10
C VAL A 52 -9.46 2.04 12.71
N LEU A 53 -8.23 2.50 12.57
CA LEU A 53 -7.65 3.00 11.34
C LEU A 53 -6.91 1.88 10.62
N ALA A 54 -7.52 1.39 9.55
CA ALA A 54 -6.93 0.44 8.61
C ALA A 54 -6.80 1.08 7.22
N THR A 55 -6.40 2.36 7.18
CA THR A 55 -6.28 3.20 5.97
C THR A 55 -5.18 2.74 5.02
N GLY A 56 -4.26 1.91 5.51
CA GLY A 56 -3.25 1.24 4.70
C GLY A 56 -2.19 2.19 4.17
N SER A 57 -1.80 1.99 2.92
CA SER A 57 -0.76 2.77 2.24
C SER A 57 -1.20 3.15 0.83
N THR A 58 -0.54 4.12 0.22
CA THR A 58 -0.64 4.46 -1.20
C THR A 58 0.60 4.01 -1.98
N TYR A 59 0.47 3.98 -3.29
CA TYR A 59 1.49 3.55 -4.25
C TYR A 59 1.29 4.28 -5.57
N THR A 60 2.26 4.19 -6.47
CA THR A 60 2.11 4.70 -7.84
C THR A 60 0.96 3.99 -8.57
N VAL A 61 0.14 4.79 -9.27
CA VAL A 61 -0.97 4.32 -10.10
C VAL A 61 -0.44 3.56 -11.32
N PRO A 62 -0.97 2.37 -11.69
CA PRO A 62 -2.21 1.77 -11.22
C PRO A 62 -2.02 0.62 -10.21
N ILE A 63 -0.84 0.48 -9.59
CA ILE A 63 -0.63 -0.55 -8.54
C ILE A 63 -1.58 -0.27 -7.37
N LYS A 64 -1.78 1.01 -7.04
CA LYS A 64 -2.90 1.48 -6.22
C LYS A 64 -3.73 2.51 -6.99
N GLN A 65 -4.96 2.69 -6.54
CA GLN A 65 -5.88 3.68 -7.09
C GLN A 65 -5.38 5.09 -6.81
N ASP A 66 -5.79 6.03 -7.66
CA ASP A 66 -5.53 7.44 -7.45
C ASP A 66 -6.28 7.91 -6.19
N PRO A 67 -5.62 8.56 -5.21
CA PRO A 67 -6.28 8.98 -3.98
C PRO A 67 -7.37 10.04 -4.20
N ASN A 68 -7.38 10.69 -5.37
CA ASN A 68 -8.32 11.75 -5.72
C ASN A 68 -9.39 11.32 -6.74
N ASP A 69 -9.30 10.11 -7.30
CA ASP A 69 -10.29 9.56 -8.22
C ASP A 69 -10.78 8.19 -7.77
N TYR A 70 -12.01 8.17 -7.28
CA TYR A 70 -12.67 6.98 -6.74
C TYR A 70 -13.46 6.21 -7.81
N THR A 71 -13.44 6.68 -9.05
CA THR A 71 -14.23 6.12 -10.13
C THR A 71 -13.70 4.75 -10.55
N ARG A 72 -14.56 3.74 -10.49
CA ARG A 72 -14.21 2.39 -10.92
C ARG A 72 -13.76 2.35 -12.37
N ALA A 73 -14.49 3.03 -13.26
CA ALA A 73 -14.20 3.06 -14.69
C ALA A 73 -12.81 3.66 -14.99
N THR A 74 -12.43 4.74 -14.29
CA THR A 74 -11.08 5.31 -14.46
C THR A 74 -10.00 4.33 -14.02
N THR A 75 -10.19 3.64 -12.89
CA THR A 75 -9.24 2.63 -12.42
C THR A 75 -9.09 1.49 -13.43
N GLU A 76 -10.22 0.97 -13.95
CA GLU A 76 -10.22 -0.09 -14.96
C GLU A 76 -9.52 0.36 -16.25
N SER A 77 -9.77 1.60 -16.71
CA SER A 77 -9.08 2.18 -17.88
C SER A 77 -7.57 2.27 -17.66
N LYS A 78 -7.12 2.83 -16.52
CA LYS A 78 -5.68 2.96 -16.22
C LYS A 78 -4.98 1.59 -16.15
N LEU A 79 -5.65 0.55 -15.65
CA LEU A 79 -5.14 -0.83 -15.67
C LEU A 79 -5.03 -1.38 -17.10
N GLN A 80 -6.01 -1.10 -17.96
CA GLN A 80 -5.96 -1.48 -19.38
C GLN A 80 -4.84 -0.75 -20.13
N ASP A 81 -4.63 0.55 -19.85
CA ASP A 81 -3.56 1.35 -20.42
C ASP A 81 -2.20 0.75 -20.09
N VAL A 82 -1.92 0.48 -18.81
CA VAL A 82 -0.64 -0.13 -18.40
C VAL A 82 -0.44 -1.50 -19.03
N ARG A 83 -1.49 -2.32 -19.13
CA ARG A 83 -1.41 -3.60 -19.83
C ARG A 83 -1.04 -3.41 -21.30
N SER A 84 -1.65 -2.45 -21.99
CA SER A 84 -1.41 -2.13 -23.40
C SER A 84 0.03 -1.65 -23.62
N GLU A 85 0.54 -0.80 -22.73
CA GLU A 85 1.91 -0.29 -22.81
C GLU A 85 2.96 -1.38 -22.53
N ILE A 86 2.70 -2.28 -21.56
CA ILE A 86 3.53 -3.48 -21.36
C ILE A 86 3.54 -4.37 -22.62
N GLU A 87 2.39 -4.53 -23.28
CA GLU A 87 2.28 -5.33 -24.50
C GLU A 87 3.09 -4.77 -25.67
N LYS A 88 3.15 -3.43 -25.82
CA LYS A 88 3.92 -2.75 -26.87
C LYS A 88 5.42 -2.66 -26.57
N ALA A 89 5.81 -2.54 -25.30
CA ALA A 89 7.19 -2.29 -24.89
C ALA A 89 8.15 -3.46 -25.18
N GLY A 90 9.33 -3.19 -25.75
CA GLY A 90 10.39 -4.18 -25.87
C GLY A 90 11.30 -4.24 -24.63
N LYS A 91 11.50 -3.09 -23.98
CA LYS A 91 12.35 -2.91 -22.79
C LYS A 91 11.53 -2.34 -21.62
N VAL A 92 11.40 -3.11 -20.54
CA VAL A 92 10.64 -2.74 -19.34
C VAL A 92 11.60 -2.59 -18.17
N LEU A 93 11.64 -1.40 -17.56
CA LEU A 93 12.30 -1.20 -16.28
C LEU A 93 11.30 -1.24 -15.15
N ILE A 94 11.61 -2.04 -14.13
CA ILE A 94 10.88 -2.13 -12.87
C ILE A 94 11.74 -1.48 -11.80
N VAL A 95 11.29 -0.37 -11.24
CA VAL A 95 12.00 0.36 -10.18
C VAL A 95 11.47 -0.11 -8.83
N GLY A 96 12.27 -0.86 -8.09
CA GLY A 96 11.93 -1.52 -6.82
C GLY A 96 11.90 -3.05 -6.97
N GLY A 97 12.74 -3.73 -6.21
CA GLY A 97 12.90 -5.19 -6.14
C GLY A 97 12.22 -5.83 -4.94
N GLY A 98 11.18 -5.21 -4.39
CA GLY A 98 10.27 -5.83 -3.44
C GLY A 98 9.41 -6.93 -4.07
N ALA A 99 8.48 -7.50 -3.30
CA ALA A 99 7.58 -8.55 -3.78
C ALA A 99 6.83 -8.13 -5.07
N VAL A 100 6.25 -6.93 -5.09
CA VAL A 100 5.53 -6.38 -6.25
C VAL A 100 6.42 -6.33 -7.49
N GLY A 101 7.66 -5.85 -7.36
CA GLY A 101 8.58 -5.75 -8.50
C GLY A 101 9.00 -7.12 -9.04
N CYS A 102 9.28 -8.07 -8.15
CA CYS A 102 9.61 -9.45 -8.54
C CYS A 102 8.43 -10.15 -9.23
N GLU A 103 7.22 -9.99 -8.70
CA GLU A 103 6.00 -10.54 -9.29
C GLU A 103 5.69 -9.91 -10.65
N MET A 104 5.82 -8.58 -10.78
CA MET A 104 5.65 -7.88 -12.05
C MET A 104 6.65 -8.38 -13.10
N ALA A 105 7.92 -8.54 -12.73
CA ALA A 105 8.93 -9.06 -13.65
C ALA A 105 8.58 -10.48 -14.11
N GLY A 106 8.24 -11.35 -13.15
CA GLY A 106 7.85 -12.73 -13.41
C GLY A 106 6.60 -12.83 -14.30
N GLN A 107 5.55 -12.05 -14.04
CA GLN A 107 4.34 -12.04 -14.84
C GLN A 107 4.59 -11.56 -16.28
N ILE A 108 5.39 -10.51 -16.45
CA ILE A 108 5.74 -10.01 -17.78
C ILE A 108 6.53 -11.06 -18.54
N LYS A 109 7.56 -11.68 -17.93
CA LYS A 109 8.37 -12.72 -18.57
C LYS A 109 7.59 -14.00 -18.85
N ALA A 110 6.66 -14.38 -17.99
CA ALA A 110 5.81 -15.55 -18.19
C ALA A 110 4.88 -15.38 -19.41
N LYS A 111 4.34 -14.17 -19.62
CA LYS A 111 3.46 -13.88 -20.76
C LYS A 111 4.22 -13.50 -22.03
N TYR A 112 5.35 -12.80 -21.90
CA TYR A 112 6.15 -12.27 -22.99
C TYR A 112 7.64 -12.65 -22.80
N PRO A 113 8.03 -13.90 -23.08
CA PRO A 113 9.37 -14.41 -22.77
C PRO A 113 10.52 -13.65 -23.45
N ASP A 114 10.26 -13.02 -24.59
CA ASP A 114 11.28 -12.34 -25.40
C ASP A 114 11.52 -10.88 -24.98
N LYS A 115 10.69 -10.30 -24.10
CA LYS A 115 10.88 -8.92 -23.62
C LYS A 115 12.11 -8.82 -22.73
N ASN A 116 12.81 -7.68 -22.83
CA ASN A 116 13.90 -7.33 -21.92
C ASN A 116 13.29 -6.68 -20.67
N VAL A 117 13.42 -7.34 -19.52
CA VAL A 117 12.87 -6.87 -18.25
C VAL A 117 14.03 -6.69 -17.28
N THR A 118 14.14 -5.50 -16.70
CA THR A 118 15.17 -5.15 -15.72
C THR A 118 14.52 -4.74 -14.41
N ILE A 119 14.90 -5.36 -13.29
CA ILE A 119 14.59 -4.90 -11.94
C ILE A 119 15.78 -4.04 -11.45
N LEU A 120 15.49 -2.82 -11.01
CA LEU A 120 16.44 -1.96 -10.32
C LEU A 120 16.05 -1.86 -8.84
N GLU A 121 16.91 -2.33 -7.96
CA GLU A 121 16.73 -2.31 -6.51
C GLU A 121 17.88 -1.54 -5.84
N ALA A 122 17.52 -0.67 -4.92
CA ALA A 122 18.46 0.16 -4.19
C ALA A 122 19.17 -0.58 -3.05
N HIS A 123 18.56 -1.65 -2.55
CA HIS A 123 19.15 -2.55 -1.57
C HIS A 123 20.07 -3.58 -2.26
N SER A 124 20.96 -4.19 -1.49
CA SER A 124 21.86 -5.25 -1.97
C SER A 124 21.16 -6.57 -2.27
N GLU A 125 19.88 -6.69 -1.93
CA GLU A 125 19.08 -7.91 -2.07
C GLU A 125 17.65 -7.56 -2.48
N LEU A 126 17.01 -8.47 -3.23
CA LEU A 126 15.57 -8.41 -3.51
C LEU A 126 14.78 -8.74 -2.25
N ILE A 127 13.57 -8.19 -2.10
CA ILE A 127 12.68 -8.47 -0.94
C ILE A 127 13.42 -8.35 0.40
N SER A 128 14.27 -7.33 0.52
CA SER A 128 15.24 -7.17 1.61
C SER A 128 14.61 -6.92 2.99
N ARG A 129 13.36 -6.46 3.04
CA ARG A 129 12.68 -6.07 4.30
C ARG A 129 12.07 -7.25 5.06
N ASN A 130 12.03 -8.44 4.49
CA ASN A 130 11.26 -9.56 5.04
C ASN A 130 12.10 -10.57 5.83
N LYS A 131 13.45 -10.41 5.87
CA LYS A 131 14.39 -11.32 6.57
C LYS A 131 14.10 -12.79 6.27
N LEU A 132 14.11 -13.16 5.00
CA LEU A 132 13.76 -14.51 4.55
C LEU A 132 14.98 -15.43 4.59
N SER A 133 14.77 -16.75 4.53
CA SER A 133 15.86 -17.73 4.53
C SER A 133 16.70 -17.67 3.25
N ASP A 134 17.99 -18.02 3.33
CA ASP A 134 18.88 -18.11 2.17
C ASP A 134 18.31 -18.98 1.03
N ASN A 135 17.67 -20.11 1.38
CA ASN A 135 17.01 -20.99 0.40
C ASN A 135 15.89 -20.29 -0.39
N PHE A 136 15.18 -19.33 0.22
CA PHE A 136 14.20 -18.52 -0.48
C PHE A 136 14.90 -17.62 -1.51
N TYR A 137 15.95 -16.91 -1.09
CA TYR A 137 16.70 -16.03 -1.99
C TYR A 137 17.35 -16.81 -3.14
N SER A 138 17.96 -17.97 -2.87
CA SER A 138 18.52 -18.83 -3.91
C SER A 138 17.47 -19.25 -4.94
N LYS A 139 16.26 -19.61 -4.49
CA LYS A 139 15.16 -19.98 -5.40
C LYS A 139 14.62 -18.78 -6.17
N LEU A 140 14.51 -17.62 -5.53
CA LEU A 140 14.07 -16.39 -6.18
C LEU A 140 15.03 -15.99 -7.31
N HIS A 141 16.32 -15.96 -7.02
CA HIS A 141 17.35 -15.66 -8.03
C HIS A 141 17.33 -16.69 -9.16
N ALA A 142 17.33 -17.99 -8.84
CA ALA A 142 17.26 -19.03 -9.87
C ALA A 142 16.01 -18.92 -10.76
N ALA A 143 14.86 -18.55 -10.20
CA ALA A 143 13.62 -18.37 -10.96
C ALA A 143 13.70 -17.15 -11.89
N LEU A 144 14.21 -16.01 -11.41
CA LEU A 144 14.39 -14.80 -12.22
C LEU A 144 15.45 -14.99 -13.31
N ASP A 145 16.54 -15.68 -13.00
CA ASP A 145 17.60 -16.02 -13.95
C ASP A 145 17.11 -16.97 -15.04
N ALA A 146 16.32 -18.00 -14.68
CA ALA A 146 15.69 -18.90 -15.65
C ALA A 146 14.74 -18.15 -16.60
N MET A 147 14.10 -17.08 -16.13
CA MET A 147 13.29 -16.18 -16.95
C MET A 147 14.11 -15.12 -17.69
N LYS A 148 15.43 -15.05 -17.50
CA LYS A 148 16.31 -14.02 -18.06
C LYS A 148 15.85 -12.60 -17.70
N VAL A 149 15.48 -12.39 -16.44
CA VAL A 149 15.26 -11.05 -15.87
C VAL A 149 16.62 -10.46 -15.52
N ASN A 150 16.90 -9.24 -15.95
CA ASN A 150 18.09 -8.52 -15.52
C ASN A 150 17.84 -7.94 -14.13
N VAL A 151 18.77 -8.11 -13.20
CA VAL A 151 18.65 -7.58 -11.84
C VAL A 151 19.85 -6.68 -11.54
N ILE A 152 19.57 -5.43 -11.18
CA ILE A 152 20.57 -4.44 -10.76
C ILE A 152 20.31 -4.14 -9.29
N LEU A 153 21.27 -4.44 -8.42
CA LEU A 153 21.17 -4.30 -6.97
C LEU A 153 22.09 -3.19 -6.45
N GLY A 154 21.69 -2.57 -5.34
CA GLY A 154 22.47 -1.56 -4.65
C GLY A 154 22.61 -0.25 -5.42
N GLU A 155 21.73 0.03 -6.37
CA GLU A 155 21.79 1.20 -7.26
C GLU A 155 20.47 1.97 -7.26
N ARG A 156 20.56 3.29 -7.41
CA ARG A 156 19.40 4.19 -7.45
C ARG A 156 19.41 5.01 -8.73
N LEU A 157 18.24 5.31 -9.28
CA LEU A 157 18.15 6.32 -10.34
C LEU A 157 18.65 7.68 -9.82
N THR A 158 19.39 8.40 -10.66
CA THR A 158 19.84 9.77 -10.35
C THR A 158 18.70 10.79 -10.36
N GLU A 159 17.59 10.45 -11.01
CA GLU A 159 16.36 11.23 -11.02
C GLU A 159 15.22 10.50 -10.31
N ARG A 160 14.34 11.27 -9.66
CA ARG A 160 13.12 10.73 -9.06
C ARG A 160 12.01 10.71 -10.12
N LEU A 161 11.47 9.53 -10.37
CA LEU A 161 10.30 9.39 -11.23
C LEU A 161 9.03 9.76 -10.43
N PRO A 162 8.15 10.64 -10.96
CA PRO A 162 6.93 11.05 -10.26
C PRO A 162 5.86 9.95 -10.27
N GLY A 163 5.98 8.98 -11.16
CA GLY A 163 5.04 7.89 -11.34
C GLY A 163 5.54 6.92 -12.41
N ASN A 164 4.67 5.98 -12.80
CA ASN A 164 4.89 5.14 -13.96
C ASN A 164 5.05 6.02 -15.20
N SER A 165 5.95 5.64 -16.09
CA SER A 165 6.19 6.34 -17.34
C SER A 165 6.13 5.35 -18.51
N PHE A 166 5.49 5.77 -19.59
CA PHE A 166 5.37 4.99 -20.82
C PHE A 166 6.15 5.62 -21.97
N GLU A 167 7.14 6.45 -21.62
CA GLU A 167 8.02 7.11 -22.58
C GLU A 167 9.35 6.37 -22.68
N ARG A 168 9.84 6.26 -23.91
CA ARG A 168 11.17 5.71 -24.18
C ARG A 168 12.23 6.66 -23.67
N ARG A 169 13.08 6.19 -22.77
CA ARG A 169 14.13 6.99 -22.13
C ARG A 169 15.36 6.15 -21.82
N THR A 170 16.51 6.80 -21.78
CA THR A 170 17.73 6.25 -21.19
C THR A 170 17.92 6.86 -19.81
N LEU A 171 17.89 6.01 -18.79
CA LEU A 171 18.06 6.41 -17.40
C LEU A 171 19.46 6.04 -16.91
N ARG A 172 19.93 6.77 -15.90
CA ARG A 172 21.24 6.54 -15.30
C ARG A 172 21.11 6.32 -13.80
N THR A 173 21.92 5.40 -13.27
CA THR A 173 22.02 5.17 -11.83
C THR A 173 23.12 6.01 -11.19
N ASP A 174 23.08 6.11 -9.86
CA ASP A 174 24.11 6.73 -9.03
C ASP A 174 25.50 6.08 -9.16
N LYS A 175 25.57 4.83 -9.64
CA LYS A 175 26.83 4.13 -9.98
C LYS A 175 27.21 4.23 -11.47
N GLY A 176 26.42 4.94 -12.27
CA GLY A 176 26.71 5.20 -13.67
C GLY A 176 26.19 4.15 -14.65
N THR A 177 25.40 3.17 -14.21
CA THR A 177 24.74 2.22 -15.11
C THR A 177 23.71 2.95 -15.96
N GLU A 178 23.79 2.79 -17.28
CA GLU A 178 22.80 3.31 -18.23
C GLU A 178 21.78 2.23 -18.59
N ILE A 179 20.50 2.60 -18.56
CA ILE A 179 19.38 1.69 -18.77
C ILE A 179 18.46 2.30 -19.83
N GLU A 180 18.48 1.75 -21.03
CA GLU A 180 17.51 2.11 -22.08
C GLU A 180 16.19 1.35 -21.87
N THR A 181 15.09 2.08 -21.88
CA THR A 181 13.77 1.55 -21.49
C THR A 181 12.70 2.15 -22.39
N ASP A 182 11.67 1.36 -22.71
CA ASP A 182 10.46 1.87 -23.38
C ASP A 182 9.41 2.31 -22.35
N ILE A 183 9.33 1.61 -21.22
CA ILE A 183 8.44 1.94 -20.10
C ILE A 183 9.15 1.74 -18.76
N GLN A 184 8.71 2.47 -17.74
CA GLN A 184 9.22 2.39 -16.38
C GLN A 184 8.06 2.21 -15.38
N LEU A 185 8.06 1.07 -14.69
CA LEU A 185 7.06 0.70 -13.70
C LEU A 185 7.65 0.87 -12.30
N LEU A 186 7.16 1.84 -11.55
CA LEU A 186 7.54 2.09 -10.17
C LEU A 186 6.87 1.05 -9.28
N CYS A 187 7.64 0.03 -8.96
CA CYS A 187 7.31 -1.04 -8.02
C CYS A 187 8.03 -0.82 -6.68
N GLY A 188 8.31 0.44 -6.31
CA GLY A 188 8.85 0.84 -5.01
C GLY A 188 8.16 2.09 -4.45
N GLY A 189 8.48 2.45 -3.20
CA GLY A 189 8.04 3.73 -2.61
C GLY A 189 6.60 3.75 -2.09
N PHE A 190 6.13 2.68 -1.44
CA PHE A 190 4.87 2.75 -0.70
C PHE A 190 4.92 3.86 0.35
N CYS A 191 3.82 4.58 0.51
CA CYS A 191 3.67 5.62 1.52
C CYS A 191 2.50 5.26 2.43
N PRO A 192 2.68 5.11 3.75
CA PRO A 192 1.56 4.94 4.68
C PRO A 192 0.54 6.09 4.55
N VAL A 193 -0.75 5.78 4.70
CA VAL A 193 -1.83 6.78 4.68
C VAL A 193 -2.15 7.16 6.13
N SER A 194 -1.58 8.27 6.56
CA SER A 194 -1.67 8.77 7.94
C SER A 194 -2.27 10.17 8.04
N ASP A 195 -2.78 10.76 6.96
CA ASP A 195 -3.19 12.17 6.87
C ASP A 195 -4.16 12.56 8.00
N LEU A 196 -5.15 11.72 8.29
CA LEU A 196 -6.10 11.96 9.38
C LEU A 196 -5.44 12.06 10.76
N ILE A 197 -4.39 11.27 11.01
CA ILE A 197 -3.64 11.34 12.27
C ILE A 197 -2.63 12.49 12.24
N GLN A 198 -2.03 12.75 11.09
CA GLN A 198 -1.12 13.87 10.89
C GLN A 198 -1.80 15.21 11.17
N ASP A 199 -3.04 15.38 10.71
CA ASP A 199 -3.85 16.58 10.93
C ASP A 199 -4.40 16.66 12.36
N MET A 200 -4.76 15.52 12.94
CA MET A 200 -5.27 15.43 14.32
C MET A 200 -4.17 15.68 15.37
N ASP A 201 -3.02 15.03 15.24
CA ASP A 201 -1.87 15.14 16.13
C ASP A 201 -0.57 14.68 15.43
N PRO A 202 0.23 15.62 14.91
CA PRO A 202 1.49 15.33 14.23
C PRO A 202 2.48 14.47 15.03
N SER A 203 2.42 14.53 16.36
CA SER A 203 3.36 13.79 17.22
C SER A 203 3.17 12.26 17.11
N LEU A 204 1.99 11.82 16.65
CA LEU A 204 1.63 10.43 16.42
C LEU A 204 2.03 9.89 15.04
N VAL A 205 2.75 10.68 14.23
CA VAL A 205 3.25 10.23 12.93
C VAL A 205 4.78 10.17 12.99
N THR A 206 5.34 9.04 12.53
CA THR A 206 6.79 8.86 12.39
C THR A 206 7.34 9.72 11.24
N GLU A 207 8.65 9.95 11.19
CA GLU A 207 9.29 10.63 10.05
C GLU A 207 9.02 9.92 8.71
N GLN A 208 8.79 8.61 8.74
CA GLN A 208 8.47 7.78 7.58
C GLN A 208 6.96 7.79 7.23
N GLY A 209 6.15 8.60 7.91
CA GLY A 209 4.72 8.76 7.65
C GLY A 209 3.82 7.68 8.26
N SER A 210 4.35 6.73 9.03
CA SER A 210 3.52 5.72 9.71
C SER A 210 2.88 6.26 10.99
N ILE A 211 1.67 5.79 11.30
CA ILE A 211 0.95 6.06 12.56
C ILE A 211 1.64 5.30 13.71
N LYS A 212 1.99 5.98 14.78
CA LYS A 212 2.61 5.40 15.98
C LYS A 212 1.58 4.65 16.81
N VAL A 213 1.84 3.37 17.04
CA VAL A 213 1.02 2.50 17.87
C VAL A 213 1.86 1.73 18.88
N ASN A 214 1.24 1.36 19.99
CA ASN A 214 1.81 0.43 20.96
C ASN A 214 1.60 -1.04 20.55
N GLU A 215 2.04 -1.98 21.38
CA GLU A 215 1.91 -3.43 21.15
C GLU A 215 0.45 -3.93 21.03
N LEU A 216 -0.50 -3.15 21.55
CA LEU A 216 -1.94 -3.42 21.46
C LEU A 216 -2.60 -2.78 20.23
N LEU A 217 -1.81 -2.22 19.31
CA LEU A 217 -2.25 -1.49 18.11
C LEU A 217 -3.04 -0.20 18.41
N GLN A 218 -2.97 0.28 19.65
CA GLN A 218 -3.58 1.53 20.09
C GLN A 218 -2.65 2.70 19.75
N LEU A 219 -3.19 3.89 19.47
CA LEU A 219 -2.35 5.08 19.27
C LEU A 219 -1.43 5.30 20.48
N ASP A 220 -0.18 5.64 20.19
CA ASP A 220 0.89 5.80 21.20
C ASP A 220 0.78 7.13 21.99
N ASN A 221 -0.39 7.36 22.58
CA ASN A 221 -0.71 8.47 23.47
C ASN A 221 -2.01 8.17 24.23
N GLU A 222 -1.96 8.22 25.56
CA GLU A 222 -3.08 7.87 26.45
C GLU A 222 -4.36 8.69 26.19
N LYS A 223 -4.21 9.93 25.69
CA LYS A 223 -5.34 10.79 25.31
C LYS A 223 -6.25 10.13 24.27
N TYR A 224 -5.69 9.29 23.40
CA TYR A 224 -6.42 8.64 22.31
C TYR A 224 -6.60 7.15 22.54
N SER A 225 -6.80 6.75 23.80
CA SER A 225 -6.91 5.34 24.22
C SER A 225 -8.07 4.55 23.58
N ASN A 226 -9.00 5.20 22.89
CA ASN A 226 -10.06 4.54 22.15
C ASN A 226 -9.83 4.51 20.62
N ILE A 227 -8.65 4.94 20.14
CA ILE A 227 -8.27 4.94 18.73
C ILE A 227 -7.10 3.98 18.52
N PHE A 228 -7.22 3.18 17.46
CA PHE A 228 -6.29 2.11 17.10
C PHE A 228 -5.89 2.27 15.64
N ALA A 229 -4.72 1.77 15.26
CA ALA A 229 -4.29 1.68 13.86
C ALA A 229 -3.59 0.36 13.58
N LEU A 230 -3.82 -0.21 12.39
CA LEU A 230 -3.24 -1.50 12.01
C LEU A 230 -2.92 -1.56 10.52
N GLY A 231 -2.19 -2.60 10.12
CA GLY A 231 -1.77 -2.82 8.73
C GLY A 231 -0.72 -1.80 8.29
N ASP A 232 -0.73 -1.51 6.99
CA ASP A 232 0.31 -0.70 6.33
C ASP A 232 0.42 0.75 6.83
N SER A 233 -0.65 1.29 7.44
CA SER A 233 -0.64 2.67 7.95
C SER A 233 0.10 2.82 9.28
N SER A 234 0.27 1.72 10.04
CA SER A 234 0.87 1.73 11.38
C SER A 234 2.38 1.46 11.36
N ASN A 235 3.10 1.91 12.39
CA ASN A 235 4.54 1.65 12.56
C ASN A 235 4.87 0.28 13.17
N HIS A 236 3.87 -0.58 13.42
CA HIS A 236 4.10 -1.92 13.99
C HIS A 236 5.10 -2.73 13.16
N ASP A 237 6.05 -3.41 13.81
CA ASP A 237 7.24 -4.03 13.18
C ASP A 237 6.95 -5.21 12.26
N THR A 238 5.71 -5.72 12.25
CA THR A 238 5.30 -6.76 11.30
C THR A 238 5.46 -6.29 9.85
N PRO A 239 5.90 -7.16 8.95
CA PRO A 239 5.97 -6.85 7.52
C PRO A 239 4.64 -6.31 6.98
N LYS A 240 4.72 -5.32 6.09
CA LYS A 240 3.55 -4.66 5.47
C LYS A 240 2.95 -5.55 4.38
N MET A 241 2.20 -6.55 4.81
CA MET A 241 1.57 -7.56 3.96
C MET A 241 0.15 -7.86 4.44
N ALA A 242 -0.73 -8.22 3.51
CA ALA A 242 -2.14 -8.52 3.81
C ALA A 242 -2.32 -9.62 4.87
N PHE A 243 -1.43 -10.62 4.90
CA PHE A 243 -1.43 -11.67 5.93
C PHE A 243 -1.31 -11.08 7.34
N TRP A 244 -0.33 -10.21 7.57
CA TRP A 244 -0.09 -9.59 8.87
C TRP A 244 -1.19 -8.61 9.24
N ALA A 245 -1.70 -7.82 8.29
CA ALA A 245 -2.85 -6.95 8.53
C ALA A 245 -4.09 -7.75 8.96
N ALA A 246 -4.33 -8.92 8.35
CA ALA A 246 -5.43 -9.80 8.73
C ALA A 246 -5.23 -10.40 10.13
N ASP A 247 -4.00 -10.78 10.47
CA ASP A 247 -3.67 -11.32 11.80
C ASP A 247 -3.82 -10.26 12.91
N GLN A 248 -3.29 -9.06 12.67
CA GLN A 248 -3.50 -7.88 13.52
C GLN A 248 -4.99 -7.57 13.71
N GLY A 249 -5.79 -7.66 12.64
CA GLY A 249 -7.24 -7.47 12.71
C GLY A 249 -7.93 -8.48 13.62
N LYS A 250 -7.54 -9.76 13.55
CA LYS A 250 -8.07 -10.82 14.45
C LYS A 250 -7.67 -10.55 15.90
N PHE A 251 -6.41 -10.21 16.13
CA PHE A 251 -5.90 -9.88 17.45
C PHE A 251 -6.68 -8.70 18.06
N LEU A 252 -6.77 -7.57 17.35
CA LEU A 252 -7.46 -6.38 17.86
C LEU A 252 -8.95 -6.62 18.09
N ALA A 253 -9.61 -7.38 17.22
CA ALA A 253 -11.01 -7.74 17.42
C ALA A 253 -11.24 -8.51 18.73
N ALA A 254 -10.35 -9.45 19.07
CA ALA A 254 -10.42 -10.18 20.34
C ALA A 254 -10.19 -9.26 21.55
N GLN A 255 -9.23 -8.34 21.46
CA GLN A 255 -8.98 -7.37 22.54
C GLN A 255 -10.16 -6.43 22.76
N LEU A 256 -10.71 -5.86 21.69
CA LEU A 256 -11.87 -4.96 21.78
C LEU A 256 -13.11 -5.69 22.33
N ALA A 257 -13.35 -6.94 21.93
CA ALA A 257 -14.43 -7.73 22.49
C ALA A 257 -14.29 -7.94 24.00
N ALA A 258 -13.08 -8.25 24.48
CA ALA A 258 -12.81 -8.40 25.91
C ALA A 258 -13.01 -7.09 26.69
N VAL A 259 -12.59 -5.94 26.13
CA VAL A 259 -12.79 -4.62 26.74
C VAL A 259 -14.28 -4.27 26.82
N VAL A 260 -15.05 -4.55 25.77
CA VAL A 260 -16.49 -4.26 25.73
C VAL A 260 -17.26 -5.16 26.71
N GLN A 261 -16.91 -6.44 26.81
CA GLN A 261 -17.55 -7.37 27.77
C GLN A 261 -17.30 -6.96 29.22
N LYS A 262 -16.07 -6.59 29.58
CA LYS A 262 -15.73 -6.09 30.92
C LYS A 262 -16.40 -4.77 31.30
N LYS A 263 -16.97 -4.04 30.33
CA LYS A 263 -17.76 -2.82 30.57
C LYS A 263 -19.26 -3.09 30.74
N GLN A 264 -19.73 -4.32 30.46
CA GLN A 264 -21.13 -4.70 30.58
C GLN A 264 -21.47 -5.36 31.93
N ASP A 265 -20.46 -5.81 32.69
CA ASP A 265 -20.58 -6.28 34.08
C ASP A 265 -20.47 -5.11 35.09
#